data_AF-A0A257YMU2-F1
#
_entry.id   AF-A0A257YMU2-F1
#
_cell.length_a   1.000
_cell.length_b   1.000
_cell.length_c   1.000
_cell.angle_alpha   90.00
_cell.angle_beta   90.00
_cell.angle_gamma   90.00
#
_symmetry.space_group_name_H-M   'P 1'
#
loop_
_entity.id
_entity.type
_entity.pdbx_description
1 polymer ?
#
loop_
_entity_poly.entity_id
_entity_poly.type
_entity_poly.pdbx_seq_one_letter_code
_entity_poly.pdbx_strand_id
1 'polypeptide(L)'
;MAKTDNGSENAEAVAGDNAEFVDAAKGSDAAPTLGMDRIPELESALADAQEEIDQLGLQVTSLTKERDNAVAERDVALAKLAKIDAAPRTRTGKAKARKCGPLADAGLPAPHELLAEIQAADLVEIVFSNGKTEVGIPPILPSGKVWAVTPVGLQLRVPELPVEGPMAGPVKLAGYGLFLNGEQVAWGPRADVLDVMPGRKMDMRHDVVFPAG
;
A
#
# COMPACT_ATOMS: atom_id res chain seq x y z
N MET A 1 42.35 20.90 -7.81
CA MET A 1 42.89 19.84 -8.69
C MET A 1 41.78 18.83 -8.91
N ALA A 2 41.25 18.51 -10.09
CA ALA A 2 41.32 19.08 -11.43
C ALA A 2 39.94 18.80 -12.07
N LYS A 3 39.42 19.75 -12.84
CA LYS A 3 38.26 19.61 -13.74
C LYS A 3 38.75 19.12 -15.11
N THR A 4 37.91 18.34 -15.78
CA THR A 4 37.84 18.09 -17.24
C THR A 4 36.35 17.82 -17.48
N ASP A 5 35.50 18.66 -18.09
CA ASP A 5 35.53 19.33 -19.41
C ASP A 5 35.86 18.39 -20.57
N ASN A 6 34.84 17.96 -21.33
CA ASN A 6 34.66 18.40 -22.73
C ASN A 6 33.50 17.66 -23.43
N GLY A 7 32.76 18.42 -24.23
CA GLY A 7 31.81 17.89 -25.21
C GLY A 7 30.96 18.96 -25.89
N SER A 8 31.57 20.06 -26.35
CA SER A 8 30.92 21.04 -27.23
C SER A 8 30.92 20.55 -28.69
N GLU A 9 29.81 20.85 -29.36
CA GLU A 9 29.67 21.34 -30.74
C GLU A 9 30.67 20.87 -31.82
N ASN A 10 30.13 20.36 -32.92
CA ASN A 10 30.72 20.61 -34.23
C ASN A 10 29.64 20.76 -35.30
N ALA A 11 29.51 21.98 -35.79
CA ALA A 11 28.95 22.30 -37.09
C ALA A 11 30.07 22.12 -38.14
N GLU A 12 29.73 21.53 -39.29
CA GLU A 12 30.59 21.55 -40.47
C GLU A 12 29.74 21.93 -41.68
N ALA A 13 30.21 22.96 -42.38
CA ALA A 13 29.71 23.44 -43.66
C ALA A 13 30.76 23.14 -44.75
N VAL A 14 30.39 23.46 -46.01
CA VAL A 14 31.20 23.52 -47.26
C VAL A 14 30.99 22.26 -48.14
N ALA A 15 30.17 22.27 -49.19
CA ALA A 15 30.18 22.99 -50.49
C ALA A 15 31.06 22.34 -51.59
N GLY A 16 30.51 22.23 -52.80
CA GLY A 16 31.17 21.74 -54.03
C GLY A 16 30.18 21.03 -54.97
N ASP A 17 29.34 21.73 -55.76
CA ASP A 17 29.62 22.33 -57.07
C ASP A 17 29.45 21.33 -58.25
N ASN A 18 28.38 21.48 -59.04
CA ASN A 18 28.49 21.50 -60.50
C ASN A 18 27.17 21.87 -61.19
N ALA A 19 27.31 22.76 -62.16
CA ALA A 19 26.28 23.39 -62.96
C ALA A 19 25.55 22.43 -63.90
N GLU A 20 24.26 22.67 -64.12
CA GLU A 20 23.76 22.74 -65.49
C GLU A 20 22.57 23.69 -65.58
N PHE A 21 22.81 24.83 -66.22
CA PHE A 21 21.84 25.83 -66.59
C PHE A 21 21.30 25.41 -67.96
N VAL A 22 20.07 24.91 -68.03
CA VAL A 22 19.35 24.80 -69.30
C VAL A 22 18.06 25.58 -69.19
N ASP A 23 18.09 26.73 -69.86
CA ASP A 23 16.99 27.63 -70.11
C ASP A 23 15.99 26.95 -71.05
N ALA A 24 14.75 26.80 -70.59
CA ALA A 24 13.60 26.45 -71.44
C ALA A 24 12.33 27.10 -70.90
N ALA A 25 12.31 28.44 -70.93
CA ALA A 25 11.05 29.16 -70.96
C ALA A 25 10.26 28.80 -72.23
N LYS A 26 9.14 28.10 -72.07
CA LYS A 26 7.90 28.23 -72.88
C LYS A 26 6.82 27.28 -72.37
N GLY A 27 5.81 27.82 -71.71
CA GLY A 27 4.63 27.04 -71.33
C GLY A 27 3.65 27.79 -70.45
N SER A 28 2.82 28.62 -71.08
CA SER A 28 1.54 29.14 -70.63
C SER A 28 1.44 29.76 -69.23
N ASP A 29 1.29 31.08 -69.26
CA ASP A 29 0.29 31.85 -68.51
C ASP A 29 -0.89 30.98 -68.02
N ALA A 30 -0.79 30.53 -66.78
CA ALA A 30 -1.91 30.21 -65.93
C ALA A 30 -1.40 30.43 -64.50
N ALA A 31 -1.56 31.65 -63.99
CA ALA A 31 -1.62 31.83 -62.55
C ALA A 31 -2.56 30.73 -62.02
N PRO A 32 -2.17 29.94 -61.00
CA PRO A 32 -3.11 29.02 -60.39
C PRO A 32 -4.23 29.93 -59.89
N THR A 33 -5.37 29.90 -60.57
CA THR A 33 -6.59 30.42 -60.00
C THR A 33 -6.74 29.59 -58.73
N LEU A 34 -6.44 30.21 -57.59
CA LEU A 34 -6.96 29.78 -56.30
C LEU A 34 -8.47 29.87 -56.49
N GLY A 35 -9.03 28.80 -57.06
CA GLY A 35 -10.44 28.72 -57.37
C GLY A 35 -11.18 29.02 -56.09
N MET A 36 -12.11 29.97 -56.16
CA MET A 36 -13.06 30.26 -55.08
C MET A 36 -13.73 28.99 -54.55
N ASP A 37 -13.70 27.88 -55.29
CA ASP A 37 -14.19 26.55 -54.93
C ASP A 37 -13.37 25.81 -53.85
N ARG A 38 -12.10 26.21 -53.59
CA ARG A 38 -11.27 25.60 -52.52
C ARG A 38 -11.51 26.18 -51.14
N ILE A 39 -12.06 27.39 -51.06
CA ILE A 39 -12.31 28.08 -49.78
C ILE A 39 -13.41 27.34 -48.98
N PRO A 40 -14.55 26.95 -49.57
CA PRO A 40 -15.57 26.15 -48.89
C PRO A 40 -15.06 24.78 -48.42
N GLU A 41 -14.21 24.12 -49.22
CA GLU A 41 -13.61 22.82 -48.85
C GLU A 41 -12.67 22.96 -47.63
N LEU A 42 -11.86 24.02 -47.59
CA LEU A 42 -10.97 24.31 -46.46
C LEU A 42 -11.75 24.72 -45.20
N GLU A 43 -12.84 25.47 -45.35
CA GLU A 43 -13.73 25.85 -44.24
C GLU A 43 -14.45 24.62 -43.66
N SER A 44 -14.90 23.69 -44.50
CA SER A 44 -15.47 22.41 -44.06
C SER A 44 -14.43 21.56 -43.33
N ALA A 45 -13.23 21.41 -43.88
CA ALA A 45 -12.16 20.64 -43.25
C ALA A 45 -11.71 21.24 -41.90
N LEU A 46 -11.73 22.57 -41.77
CA LEU A 46 -11.44 23.26 -40.51
C LEU A 46 -12.52 22.99 -39.46
N ALA A 47 -13.79 23.01 -39.86
CA ALA A 47 -14.91 22.69 -38.97
C ALA A 47 -14.84 21.24 -38.48
N ASP A 48 -14.58 20.29 -39.38
CA ASP A 48 -14.44 18.87 -39.05
C ASP A 48 -13.26 18.64 -38.10
N ALA A 49 -12.11 19.28 -38.35
CA ALA A 49 -10.93 19.19 -37.48
C ALA A 49 -11.18 19.83 -36.09
N GLN A 50 -11.95 20.92 -36.03
CA GLN A 50 -12.30 21.56 -34.76
C GLN A 50 -13.24 20.66 -33.93
N GLU A 51 -14.21 20.02 -34.58
CA GLU A 51 -15.09 19.05 -33.90
C GLU A 51 -14.30 17.84 -33.40
N GLU A 52 -13.32 17.35 -34.16
CA GLU A 52 -12.42 16.28 -33.71
C GLU A 52 -11.57 16.72 -32.50
N ILE A 53 -11.03 17.95 -32.51
CA ILE A 53 -10.29 18.51 -31.36
C ILE A 53 -11.18 18.57 -30.11
N ASP A 54 -12.42 19.02 -30.26
CA ASP A 54 -13.36 19.13 -29.14
C ASP A 54 -13.71 17.73 -28.58
N GLN A 55 -13.95 16.75 -29.46
CA GLN A 55 -14.18 15.36 -29.06
C GLN A 55 -12.96 14.74 -28.36
N LEU A 56 -11.76 14.94 -28.89
CA LEU A 56 -10.51 14.49 -28.27
C LEU A 56 -10.29 15.17 -26.92
N GLY A 57 -10.63 16.46 -26.78
CA GLY A 57 -10.60 17.18 -25.51
C GLY A 57 -11.51 16.55 -24.44
N LEU A 58 -12.73 16.15 -24.83
CA LEU A 58 -13.64 15.41 -23.96
C LEU A 58 -13.09 14.03 -23.58
N GLN A 59 -12.48 13.31 -24.52
CA GLN A 59 -11.85 12.02 -24.21
C GLN A 59 -10.65 12.17 -23.27
N VAL A 60 -9.78 13.15 -23.50
CA VAL A 60 -8.60 13.40 -22.64
C VAL A 60 -9.05 13.74 -21.22
N THR A 61 -10.09 14.57 -21.05
CA THR A 61 -10.62 14.89 -19.72
C THR A 61 -11.22 13.67 -19.02
N SER A 62 -11.97 12.82 -19.74
CA SER A 62 -12.51 11.57 -19.18
C SER A 62 -11.39 10.61 -18.77
N LEU A 63 -10.43 10.33 -19.65
CA LEU A 63 -9.31 9.44 -19.39
C LEU A 63 -8.40 9.96 -18.26
N THR A 64 -8.23 11.29 -18.16
CA THR A 64 -7.49 11.91 -17.05
C THR A 64 -8.17 11.62 -15.71
N LYS A 65 -9.50 11.76 -15.65
CA LYS A 65 -10.28 11.46 -14.43
C LYS A 65 -10.21 9.98 -14.06
N GLU A 66 -10.33 9.09 -15.04
CA GLU A 66 -10.20 7.65 -14.83
C GLU A 66 -8.82 7.27 -14.32
N ARG A 67 -7.76 7.81 -14.93
CA ARG A 67 -6.37 7.63 -14.48
C ARG A 67 -6.21 8.09 -13.03
N ASP A 68 -6.71 9.28 -12.69
CA ASP A 68 -6.53 9.83 -11.34
C ASP A 68 -7.24 8.98 -10.27
N ASN A 69 -8.43 8.47 -10.58
CA ASN A 69 -9.12 7.52 -9.72
C ASN A 69 -8.32 6.21 -9.55
N ALA A 70 -7.82 5.64 -10.65
CA ALA A 70 -7.02 4.42 -10.60
C ALA A 70 -5.71 4.59 -9.82
N VAL A 71 -5.06 5.76 -9.93
CA VAL A 71 -3.87 6.10 -9.15
C VAL A 71 -4.21 6.19 -7.67
N ALA A 72 -5.31 6.85 -7.30
CA ALA A 72 -5.75 6.93 -5.91
C ALA A 72 -6.06 5.54 -5.32
N GLU A 73 -6.74 4.68 -6.06
CA GLU A 73 -7.03 3.29 -5.64
C GLU A 73 -5.74 2.48 -5.46
N ARG A 74 -4.80 2.59 -6.40
CA ARG A 74 -3.48 1.95 -6.31
C ARG A 74 -2.72 2.42 -5.07
N ASP A 75 -2.71 3.72 -4.79
CA ASP A 75 -1.95 4.28 -3.66
C ASP A 75 -2.55 3.82 -2.32
N VAL A 76 -3.88 3.73 -2.23
CA VAL A 76 -4.57 3.12 -1.07
C VAL A 76 -4.19 1.64 -0.93
N ALA A 77 -4.14 0.88 -2.03
CA ALA A 77 -3.74 -0.52 -2.00
C ALA A 77 -2.28 -0.71 -1.58
N LEU A 78 -1.36 0.14 -2.06
CA LEU A 78 0.05 0.11 -1.67
C LEU A 78 0.24 0.47 -0.19
N ALA A 79 -0.49 1.45 0.31
CA ALA A 79 -0.47 1.80 1.74
C ALA A 79 -0.96 0.64 2.61
N LYS A 80 -2.00 -0.09 2.18
CA LYS A 80 -2.44 -1.32 2.85
C LYS A 80 -1.38 -2.41 2.80
N LEU A 81 -0.77 -2.66 1.63
CA LEU A 81 0.30 -3.66 1.47
C LEU A 81 1.48 -3.41 2.42
N ALA A 82 1.91 -2.14 2.54
CA ALA A 82 3.01 -1.76 3.42
C ALA A 82 2.71 -2.03 4.91
N LYS A 83 1.46 -1.89 5.36
CA LYS A 83 1.04 -2.27 6.72
C LYS A 83 1.11 -3.79 6.93
N ILE A 84 0.77 -4.56 5.89
CA ILE A 84 0.71 -6.02 5.96
C ILE A 84 2.13 -6.64 5.93
N ASP A 85 3.12 -5.99 5.31
CA ASP A 85 4.52 -6.45 5.25
C ASP A 85 5.41 -6.02 6.44
N ALA A 86 4.91 -5.19 7.36
CA ALA A 86 5.69 -4.75 8.49
C ALA A 86 6.04 -5.92 9.45
N ALA A 87 7.25 -5.92 10.01
CA ALA A 87 7.58 -6.80 11.13
C ALA A 87 6.75 -6.42 12.37
N PRO A 88 6.40 -7.39 13.25
CA PRO A 88 5.73 -7.09 14.51
C PRO A 88 6.49 -6.07 15.34
N ARG A 89 5.78 -5.11 15.94
CA ARG A 89 6.36 -4.07 16.80
C ARG A 89 5.71 -4.09 18.18
N THR A 90 6.35 -3.51 19.19
CA THR A 90 5.74 -3.31 20.51
C THR A 90 5.28 -1.87 20.68
N ARG A 91 4.11 -1.64 21.29
CA ARG A 91 3.66 -0.28 21.58
C ARG A 91 4.44 0.31 22.76
N THR A 92 5.11 1.45 22.56
CA THR A 92 5.81 2.16 23.63
C THR A 92 4.88 3.13 24.35
N GLY A 93 4.66 2.96 25.66
CA GLY A 93 3.90 3.92 26.48
C GLY A 93 3.13 3.28 27.65
N LYS A 94 2.81 4.06 28.68
CA LYS A 94 1.99 3.60 29.82
C LYS A 94 0.53 3.51 29.39
N ALA A 95 0.09 2.32 28.97
CA ALA A 95 -1.32 2.03 28.73
C ALA A 95 -2.03 1.75 30.07
N LYS A 96 -3.23 2.29 30.26
CA LYS A 96 -4.10 1.89 31.38
C LYS A 96 -4.49 0.42 31.16
N ALA A 97 -4.37 -0.41 32.21
CA ALA A 97 -4.72 -1.82 32.13
C ALA A 97 -6.17 -1.99 31.65
N ARG A 98 -6.34 -2.68 30.51
CA ARG A 98 -7.66 -2.98 29.92
C ARG A 98 -8.24 -4.25 30.53
N LYS A 99 -9.57 -4.37 30.50
CA LYS A 99 -10.23 -5.68 30.64
C LYS A 99 -9.78 -6.53 29.46
N CYS A 100 -9.26 -7.72 29.74
CA CYS A 100 -8.72 -8.61 28.75
C CYS A 100 -8.89 -10.03 29.28
N GLY A 101 -9.90 -10.75 28.82
CA GLY A 101 -10.24 -12.07 29.31
C GLY A 101 -11.24 -12.77 28.38
N PRO A 102 -11.74 -13.95 28.75
CA PRO A 102 -12.76 -14.65 27.96
C PRO A 102 -13.94 -13.75 27.62
N LEU A 103 -14.42 -13.83 26.38
CA LEU A 103 -15.63 -13.13 25.94
C LEU A 103 -16.85 -13.90 26.47
N ALA A 104 -17.78 -13.17 27.13
CA ALA A 104 -18.84 -13.78 27.93
C ALA A 104 -19.99 -14.36 27.11
N ASP A 105 -20.26 -13.83 25.90
CA ASP A 105 -21.51 -14.08 25.17
C ASP A 105 -21.36 -14.31 23.66
N ALA A 106 -20.14 -14.28 23.12
CA ALA A 106 -19.88 -14.58 21.72
C ALA A 106 -18.98 -15.81 21.66
N GLY A 107 -19.45 -16.88 21.01
CA GLY A 107 -18.55 -17.91 20.50
C GLY A 107 -17.45 -17.21 19.71
N LEU A 108 -16.21 -17.63 19.89
CA LEU A 108 -15.09 -17.07 19.14
C LEU A 108 -15.42 -17.14 17.63
N PRO A 109 -15.23 -16.04 16.87
CA PRO A 109 -15.37 -16.08 15.42
C PRO A 109 -14.58 -17.24 14.85
N ALA A 110 -15.07 -17.85 13.76
CA ALA A 110 -14.34 -18.95 13.16
C ALA A 110 -12.94 -18.47 12.73
N PRO A 111 -11.88 -19.30 12.80
CA PRO A 111 -10.51 -18.84 12.53
C PRO A 111 -10.31 -18.13 11.19
N HIS A 112 -11.10 -18.48 10.17
CA HIS A 112 -11.06 -17.83 8.85
C HIS A 112 -11.74 -16.46 8.84
N GLU A 113 -12.83 -16.28 9.60
CA GLU A 113 -13.49 -14.98 9.81
C GLU A 113 -12.56 -14.05 10.57
N LEU A 114 -11.93 -14.55 11.65
CA LEU A 114 -10.97 -13.79 12.43
C LEU A 114 -9.76 -13.34 11.59
N LEU A 115 -9.28 -14.20 10.69
CA LEU A 115 -8.22 -13.84 9.75
C LEU A 115 -8.67 -12.75 8.77
N ALA A 116 -9.91 -12.81 8.27
CA ALA A 116 -10.45 -11.78 7.39
C ALA A 116 -10.59 -10.43 8.11
N GLU A 117 -11.06 -10.44 9.36
CA GLU A 117 -11.13 -9.24 10.20
C GLU A 117 -9.75 -8.62 10.47
N ILE A 118 -8.74 -9.45 10.77
CA ILE A 118 -7.35 -9.00 10.92
C ILE A 118 -6.83 -8.33 9.64
N GLN A 119 -7.15 -8.88 8.47
CA GLN A 119 -6.74 -8.31 7.19
C GLN A 119 -7.46 -7.00 6.86
N ALA A 120 -8.67 -6.82 7.37
CA ALA A 120 -9.46 -5.59 7.21
C ALA A 120 -9.13 -4.51 8.25
N ALA A 121 -8.57 -4.88 9.41
CA ALA A 121 -8.29 -3.96 10.49
C ALA A 121 -7.13 -3.00 10.19
N ASP A 122 -7.27 -1.74 10.64
CA ASP A 122 -6.20 -0.75 10.55
C ASP A 122 -5.13 -0.94 11.62
N LEU A 123 -5.53 -1.44 12.79
CA LEU A 123 -4.67 -1.72 13.92
C LEU A 123 -5.01 -3.09 14.51
N VAL A 124 -3.99 -3.94 14.59
CA VAL A 124 -4.06 -5.26 15.23
C VAL A 124 -3.13 -5.22 16.44
N GLU A 125 -3.65 -5.53 17.62
CA GLU A 125 -2.86 -5.64 18.85
C GLU A 125 -3.06 -7.00 19.52
N ILE A 126 -1.97 -7.60 20.00
CA ILE A 126 -1.97 -8.72 20.94
C ILE A 126 -1.65 -8.18 22.32
N VAL A 127 -2.55 -8.41 23.26
CA VAL A 127 -2.44 -7.94 24.65
C VAL A 127 -2.25 -9.14 25.57
N PHE A 128 -1.26 -9.03 26.46
CA PHE A 128 -0.95 -10.07 27.45
C PHE A 128 -1.84 -9.95 28.67
N SER A 129 -2.44 -11.07 29.12
CA SER A 129 -3.46 -11.07 30.17
C SER A 129 -3.26 -12.14 31.24
N ASN A 130 -3.69 -11.83 32.47
CA ASN A 130 -3.82 -12.79 33.58
C ASN A 130 -5.14 -13.57 33.56
N GLY A 131 -5.89 -13.51 32.46
CA GLY A 131 -7.23 -14.09 32.29
C GLY A 131 -8.38 -13.14 32.66
N LYS A 132 -8.08 -11.95 33.18
CA LYS A 132 -9.08 -10.92 33.52
C LYS A 132 -8.70 -9.54 33.00
N THR A 133 -7.43 -9.17 33.15
CA THR A 133 -6.89 -7.86 32.83
C THR A 133 -5.51 -7.96 32.17
N GLU A 134 -5.14 -6.91 31.45
CA GLU A 134 -3.80 -6.71 30.90
C GLU A 134 -2.73 -6.69 32.02
N VAL A 135 -1.57 -7.32 31.78
CA VAL A 135 -0.51 -7.52 32.82
C VAL A 135 0.70 -6.59 32.71
N GLY A 136 0.55 -5.44 32.04
CA GLY A 136 1.61 -4.42 31.96
C GLY A 136 2.82 -4.79 31.10
N ILE A 137 2.74 -5.92 30.38
CA ILE A 137 3.64 -6.24 29.27
C ILE A 137 3.16 -5.45 28.04
N PRO A 138 4.04 -4.73 27.32
CA PRO A 138 3.65 -3.96 26.15
C PRO A 138 2.92 -4.80 25.10
N PRO A 139 1.80 -4.31 24.54
CA PRO A 139 1.13 -5.00 23.44
C PRO A 139 2.02 -5.16 22.22
N ILE A 140 1.83 -6.26 21.49
CA ILE A 140 2.48 -6.52 20.21
C ILE A 140 1.53 -6.10 19.09
N LEU A 141 2.08 -5.51 18.04
CA LEU A 141 1.39 -5.07 16.84
C LEU A 141 1.83 -5.97 15.70
N PRO A 142 1.27 -7.18 15.56
CA PRO A 142 1.58 -8.07 14.46
C PRO A 142 1.01 -7.52 13.15
N SER A 143 1.66 -7.87 12.04
CA SER A 143 1.12 -7.59 10.72
C SER A 143 0.12 -8.66 10.26
N GLY A 144 -0.59 -8.38 9.16
CA GLY A 144 -1.59 -9.32 8.62
C GLY A 144 -1.01 -10.64 8.09
N LYS A 145 0.25 -10.68 7.60
CA LYS A 145 0.82 -11.91 6.98
C LYS A 145 1.33 -12.95 7.96
N VAL A 146 1.53 -12.57 9.23
CA VAL A 146 2.11 -13.46 10.24
C VAL A 146 1.08 -14.38 10.90
N TRP A 147 -0.14 -14.44 10.37
CA TRP A 147 -1.21 -15.28 10.89
C TRP A 147 -1.42 -16.51 10.02
N ALA A 148 -1.65 -17.65 10.66
CA ALA A 148 -1.98 -18.89 9.97
C ALA A 148 -3.15 -19.59 10.66
N VAL A 149 -4.11 -20.03 9.85
CA VAL A 149 -5.16 -20.95 10.31
C VAL A 149 -4.54 -22.33 10.46
N THR A 150 -4.77 -22.95 11.62
CA THR A 150 -4.26 -24.27 11.98
C THR A 150 -5.40 -25.13 12.55
N PRO A 151 -5.23 -26.45 12.69
CA PRO A 151 -6.25 -27.29 13.31
C PRO A 151 -6.62 -26.90 14.75
N VAL A 152 -5.74 -26.20 15.46
CA VAL A 152 -5.98 -25.73 16.84
C VAL A 152 -6.60 -24.33 16.90
N GLY A 153 -6.77 -23.65 15.75
CA GLY A 153 -7.29 -22.29 15.68
C GLY A 153 -6.38 -21.35 14.88
N LEU A 154 -6.53 -20.04 15.12
CA LEU A 154 -5.69 -19.02 14.48
C LEU A 154 -4.41 -18.80 15.29
N GLN A 155 -3.25 -18.99 14.65
CA GLN A 155 -1.96 -18.90 15.31
C GLN A 155 -1.11 -17.76 14.75
N LEU A 156 -0.41 -17.04 15.63
CA LEU A 156 0.65 -16.12 15.24
C LEU A 156 1.94 -16.92 14.91
N ARG A 157 2.40 -16.82 13.67
CA ARG A 157 3.62 -17.44 13.15
C ARG A 157 4.64 -16.38 12.78
N VAL A 158 5.57 -16.17 13.70
CA VAL A 158 6.75 -15.31 13.51
C VAL A 158 8.00 -16.13 13.82
N PRO A 159 9.16 -15.82 13.20
CA PRO A 159 10.40 -16.52 13.48
C PRO A 159 10.86 -16.37 14.94
N GLU A 160 10.65 -15.18 15.51
CA GLU A 160 10.93 -14.84 16.91
C GLU A 160 9.83 -13.91 17.43
N LEU A 161 9.46 -14.08 18.70
CA LEU A 161 8.54 -13.18 19.39
C LEU A 161 9.15 -12.78 20.74
N PRO A 162 10.16 -11.88 20.73
CA PRO A 162 10.78 -11.42 21.97
C PRO A 162 9.79 -10.57 22.77
N VAL A 163 9.54 -11.00 24.00
CA VAL A 163 8.69 -10.32 24.97
C VAL A 163 9.53 -9.99 26.19
N GLU A 164 9.46 -8.74 26.63
CA GLU A 164 10.05 -8.30 27.88
C GLU A 164 8.97 -8.26 28.97
N GLY A 165 9.26 -8.88 30.11
CA GLY A 165 8.38 -8.85 31.27
C GLY A 165 8.08 -7.43 31.75
N PRO A 166 7.04 -7.24 32.57
CA PRO A 166 6.62 -5.92 33.00
C PRO A 166 7.71 -5.24 33.81
N MET A 167 7.72 -3.91 33.82
CA MET A 167 8.70 -3.17 34.66
C MET A 167 8.38 -3.25 36.15
N ALA A 168 7.15 -3.60 36.53
CA ALA A 168 6.66 -3.55 37.90
C ALA A 168 6.16 -4.93 38.36
N GLY A 169 6.93 -5.59 39.22
CA GLY A 169 6.55 -6.82 39.91
C GLY A 169 6.36 -8.05 39.01
N PRO A 170 6.44 -9.27 39.56
CA PRO A 170 6.13 -10.48 38.81
C PRO A 170 4.65 -10.52 38.44
N VAL A 171 4.32 -11.04 37.25
CA VAL A 171 2.94 -11.21 36.79
C VAL A 171 2.67 -12.63 36.30
N LYS A 172 1.42 -13.03 36.39
CA LYS A 172 0.93 -14.31 35.86
C LYS A 172 0.32 -14.10 34.50
N LEU A 173 0.93 -14.70 33.47
CA LEU A 173 0.41 -14.68 32.12
C LEU A 173 -0.41 -15.94 31.87
N ALA A 174 -1.73 -15.76 31.70
CA ALA A 174 -2.68 -16.85 31.50
C ALA A 174 -3.20 -16.93 30.06
N GLY A 175 -3.00 -15.89 29.24
CA GLY A 175 -3.52 -15.87 27.88
C GLY A 175 -3.30 -14.53 27.17
N TYR A 176 -3.94 -14.42 26.02
CA TYR A 176 -3.80 -13.31 25.09
C TYR A 176 -5.17 -12.78 24.69
N GLY A 177 -5.31 -11.47 24.61
CA GLY A 177 -6.44 -10.82 23.93
C GLY A 177 -6.01 -10.37 22.54
N LEU A 178 -6.85 -10.63 21.53
CA LEU A 178 -6.74 -10.01 20.22
C LEU A 178 -7.61 -8.77 20.20
N PHE A 179 -7.00 -7.63 19.89
CA PHE A 179 -7.70 -6.37 19.74
C PHE A 179 -7.59 -5.88 18.30
N LEU A 180 -8.72 -5.55 17.70
CA LEU A 180 -8.81 -4.91 16.39
C LEU A 180 -9.35 -3.50 16.60
N ASN A 181 -8.62 -2.50 16.12
CA ASN A 181 -9.00 -1.08 16.24
C ASN A 181 -9.36 -0.64 17.68
N GLY A 182 -8.76 -1.29 18.69
CA GLY A 182 -8.97 -0.99 20.12
C GLY A 182 -10.09 -1.80 20.80
N GLU A 183 -10.82 -2.64 20.08
CA GLU A 183 -11.86 -3.53 20.61
C GLU A 183 -11.36 -4.98 20.69
N GLN A 184 -11.69 -5.68 21.79
CA GLN A 184 -11.31 -7.08 21.95
C GLN A 184 -12.26 -7.99 21.15
N VAL A 185 -11.72 -8.71 20.16
CA VAL A 185 -12.51 -9.60 19.29
C VAL A 185 -12.30 -11.09 19.61
N ALA A 186 -11.18 -11.43 20.25
CA ALA A 186 -10.89 -12.81 20.64
C ALA A 186 -10.07 -12.89 21.93
N TRP A 187 -10.13 -14.05 22.57
CA TRP A 187 -9.30 -14.41 23.72
C TRP A 187 -8.74 -15.83 23.53
N GLY A 188 -7.43 -15.97 23.72
CA GLY A 188 -6.71 -17.24 23.62
C GLY A 188 -6.09 -17.62 24.97
N PRO A 189 -6.48 -18.75 25.59
CA PRO A 189 -5.79 -19.26 26.77
C PRO A 189 -4.39 -19.76 26.42
N ARG A 190 -3.42 -19.59 27.32
CA ARG A 190 -2.20 -20.42 27.31
C ARG A 190 -2.52 -21.80 27.87
N ALA A 191 -1.75 -22.81 27.48
CA ALA A 191 -1.86 -24.15 28.04
C ALA A 191 -1.51 -24.17 29.54
N ASP A 192 -0.52 -23.37 29.93
CA ASP A 192 -0.04 -23.19 31.30
C ASP A 192 -0.01 -21.70 31.67
N VAL A 193 -0.11 -21.39 32.97
CA VAL A 193 0.11 -20.02 33.46
C VAL A 193 1.61 -19.81 33.63
N LEU A 194 2.16 -18.81 32.95
CA LEU A 194 3.59 -18.48 33.03
C LEU A 194 3.84 -17.35 34.03
N ASP A 195 4.77 -17.58 34.95
CA ASP A 195 5.28 -16.54 35.83
C ASP A 195 6.33 -15.70 35.08
N VAL A 196 5.98 -14.45 34.80
CA VAL A 196 6.81 -13.51 34.06
C VAL A 196 7.49 -12.55 35.05
N MET A 197 8.81 -12.62 35.10
CA MET A 197 9.62 -11.79 36.00
C MET A 197 9.90 -10.40 35.41
N PRO A 198 10.09 -9.37 36.25
CA PRO A 198 10.31 -8.02 35.75
C PRO A 198 11.54 -7.87 34.86
N GLY A 199 11.42 -7.18 33.73
CA GLY A 199 12.51 -6.91 32.78
C GLY A 199 13.14 -8.15 32.12
N ARG A 200 12.61 -9.35 32.39
CA ARG A 200 13.12 -10.58 31.81
C ARG A 200 12.67 -10.70 30.36
N LYS A 201 13.62 -10.86 29.45
CA LYS A 201 13.32 -11.20 28.05
C LYS A 201 13.03 -12.70 27.91
N MET A 202 12.02 -13.01 27.13
CA MET A 202 11.63 -14.38 26.77
C MET A 202 11.16 -14.42 25.33
N ASP A 203 11.36 -15.55 24.66
CA ASP A 203 10.79 -15.77 23.33
C ASP A 203 9.48 -16.53 23.46
N MET A 204 8.42 -15.97 22.90
CA MET A 204 7.05 -16.49 22.94
C MET A 204 6.58 -16.99 21.57
N ARG A 205 7.52 -17.36 20.68
CA ARG A 205 7.18 -17.92 19.37
C ARG A 205 6.20 -19.10 19.51
N HIS A 206 5.22 -19.15 18.61
CA HIS A 206 4.16 -20.17 18.54
C HIS A 206 3.18 -20.22 19.74
N ASP A 207 3.37 -19.42 20.78
CA ASP A 207 2.56 -19.45 22.00
C ASP A 207 1.19 -18.79 21.82
N VAL A 208 1.10 -17.76 20.95
CA VAL A 208 -0.15 -17.03 20.71
C VAL A 208 -1.06 -17.81 19.76
N VAL A 209 -2.11 -18.41 20.32
CA VAL A 209 -3.17 -19.15 19.61
C VAL A 209 -4.55 -18.68 20.08
N PHE A 210 -5.44 -18.39 19.13
CA PHE A 210 -6.86 -18.15 19.38
C PHE A 210 -7.63 -19.40 18.93
N PRO A 211 -8.17 -20.19 19.88
CA PRO A 211 -8.82 -21.45 19.56
C PRO A 211 -10.07 -21.22 18.72
N ALA A 212 -10.42 -22.22 17.90
CA ALA A 212 -11.73 -22.24 17.26
C ALA A 212 -12.82 -22.38 18.34
N GLY A 213 -13.90 -21.60 18.19
CA GLY A 213 -15.11 -21.70 19.02
C GLY A 213 -15.87 -23.00 18.80
#